data_AF-A0A521PFK4-F1
#
_entry.id   AF-A0A521PFK4-F1
#
_cell.length_a   1.000
_cell.length_b   1.000
_cell.length_c   1.000
_cell.angle_alpha   90.00
_cell.angle_beta   90.00
_cell.angle_gamma   90.00
#
_symmetry.space_group_name_H-M   'P 1'
#
loop_
_entity.id
_entity.type
_entity.pdbx_description
1 polymer ?
#
loop_
_entity_poly.entity_id
_entity_poly.type
_entity_poly.pdbx_seq_one_letter_code
_entity_poly.pdbx_strand_id
1 'polypeptide(L)'
;MNTRALDTLTITRPDDWHLHVRDGEALHTVVPHTAAQFGRAIIMPNLKPPVTTAAQAVAYRDRIRAAVPAGMSFEPLMTLYLTDNLPPEEIARAKDAGVVALKLYPAGATTNSDAGVTDIRKTYKTLEAMQRAGLLLLVHGEVTSSDIDLFDREAVFIDQQLIPLRRDFPELKIVMEHITTKEAAQYVGEAGAFTAATLTAHHLPYNRNAIFTGGIRPHYYCLPVLKRETHRQALVAAATSGSDRFFLGTDSAPHPAHLKEHATGCAGCYTAHAAIEMYAEAFDSVGALDKLEGFASFHGPAFYGLPRNSGTVTLKRESWTTPESFRFGEADLKPLRGGEALPWRLQA
;
A
#
# COMPACT_ATOMS: atom_id res chain seq x y z
N MET A 1 -22.29 -19.02 -22.14
CA MET A 1 -23.32 -18.98 -21.09
C MET A 1 -23.45 -17.54 -20.64
N ASN A 2 -24.67 -17.00 -20.65
CA ASN A 2 -24.94 -15.61 -20.31
C ASN A 2 -24.76 -15.44 -18.79
N THR A 3 -23.55 -15.10 -18.35
CA THR A 3 -23.27 -14.77 -16.95
C THR A 3 -24.05 -13.50 -16.64
N ARG A 4 -25.20 -13.66 -15.98
CA ARG A 4 -25.98 -12.54 -15.43
C ARG A 4 -25.01 -11.69 -14.62
N ALA A 5 -24.79 -10.44 -15.04
CA ALA A 5 -23.87 -9.54 -14.36
C ALA A 5 -24.26 -9.47 -12.89
N LEU A 6 -23.30 -9.66 -12.00
CA LEU A 6 -23.53 -9.45 -10.56
C LEU A 6 -23.82 -7.96 -10.35
N ASP A 7 -25.03 -7.64 -9.90
CA ASP A 7 -25.44 -6.28 -9.54
C ASP A 7 -24.99 -5.89 -8.12
N THR A 8 -24.71 -6.90 -7.28
CA THR A 8 -24.27 -6.76 -5.90
C THR A 8 -23.14 -7.76 -5.62
N LEU A 9 -22.14 -7.32 -4.86
CA LEU A 9 -21.02 -8.13 -4.41
C LEU A 9 -20.83 -7.93 -2.91
N THR A 10 -21.13 -8.96 -2.13
CA THR A 10 -20.83 -8.99 -0.69
C THR A 10 -19.58 -9.81 -0.47
N ILE A 11 -18.59 -9.20 0.21
CA ILE A 11 -17.33 -9.86 0.57
C ILE A 11 -17.08 -9.70 2.07
N THR A 12 -16.29 -10.61 2.63
CA THR A 12 -15.67 -10.44 3.94
C THR A 12 -15.03 -9.05 4.01
N ARG A 13 -15.21 -8.33 5.13
CA ARG A 13 -14.66 -6.98 5.31
C ARG A 13 -13.16 -7.00 5.02
N PRO A 14 -12.66 -6.18 4.09
CA PRO A 14 -11.26 -6.21 3.67
C PRO A 14 -10.33 -5.56 4.70
N ASP A 15 -9.03 -5.67 4.46
CA ASP A 15 -7.97 -4.95 5.17
C ASP A 15 -7.04 -4.26 4.15
N ASP A 16 -6.45 -3.13 4.52
CA ASP A 16 -5.48 -2.40 3.67
C ASP A 16 -4.05 -2.63 4.12
N TRP A 17 -3.29 -3.46 3.40
CA TRP A 17 -1.94 -3.84 3.80
C TRP A 17 -0.86 -2.79 3.44
N HIS A 18 -1.23 -1.59 2.98
CA HIS A 18 -0.31 -0.47 2.78
C HIS A 18 -1.00 0.90 2.82
N LEU A 19 -0.92 1.64 3.92
CA LEU A 19 -1.62 2.91 4.08
C LEU A 19 -0.78 4.03 4.71
N HIS A 20 -0.91 5.26 4.19
CA HIS A 20 -0.37 6.48 4.80
C HIS A 20 -1.51 7.36 5.31
N VAL A 21 -1.66 7.46 6.63
CA VAL A 21 -2.67 8.33 7.26
C VAL A 21 -2.16 9.72 7.65
N ARG A 22 -0.83 9.94 7.54
CA ARG A 22 -0.14 11.16 8.00
C ARG A 22 -0.36 11.38 9.50
N ASP A 23 -0.36 12.63 9.98
CA ASP A 23 -0.54 12.91 11.41
C ASP A 23 -1.29 14.25 11.60
N GLY A 24 -1.70 14.54 12.84
CA GLY A 24 -2.45 15.75 13.17
C GLY A 24 -3.78 15.83 12.43
N GLU A 25 -4.15 17.03 11.96
CA GLU A 25 -5.45 17.29 11.30
C GLU A 25 -5.74 16.38 10.10
N ALA A 26 -4.70 15.90 9.41
CA ALA A 26 -4.85 14.99 8.28
C ALA A 26 -5.53 13.66 8.68
N LEU A 27 -5.33 13.20 9.92
CA LEU A 27 -5.94 11.97 10.43
C LEU A 27 -7.47 12.04 10.36
N HIS A 28 -8.05 13.20 10.66
CA HIS A 28 -9.50 13.40 10.68
C HIS A 28 -10.15 13.35 9.31
N THR A 29 -9.38 13.41 8.22
CA THR A 29 -9.87 13.15 6.86
C THR A 29 -9.64 11.71 6.44
N VAL A 30 -8.45 11.17 6.69
CA VAL A 30 -8.01 9.90 6.09
C VAL A 30 -8.52 8.68 6.86
N VAL A 31 -8.54 8.75 8.20
CA VAL A 31 -8.96 7.63 9.05
C VAL A 31 -10.44 7.31 8.85
N PRO A 32 -11.39 8.27 8.82
CA PRO A 32 -12.79 7.97 8.55
C PRO A 32 -13.03 7.28 7.20
N HIS A 33 -12.38 7.76 6.14
CA HIS A 33 -12.50 7.16 4.81
C HIS A 33 -11.99 5.70 4.78
N THR A 34 -10.91 5.43 5.50
CA THR A 34 -10.35 4.07 5.62
C THR A 34 -11.26 3.17 6.46
N ALA A 35 -11.66 3.63 7.65
CA ALA A 35 -12.47 2.87 8.61
C ALA A 35 -13.87 2.51 8.08
N ALA A 36 -14.39 3.26 7.10
CA ALA A 36 -15.64 2.96 6.42
C ALA A 36 -15.56 1.66 5.59
N GLN A 37 -14.37 1.30 5.10
CA GLN A 37 -14.18 0.19 4.16
C GLN A 37 -13.42 -1.00 4.78
N PHE A 38 -12.41 -0.71 5.60
CA PHE A 38 -11.42 -1.69 6.04
C PHE A 38 -11.51 -1.98 7.55
N GLY A 39 -11.28 -3.24 7.93
CA GLY A 39 -11.19 -3.65 9.33
C GLY A 39 -9.85 -3.26 9.95
N ARG A 40 -8.75 -3.52 9.24
CA ARG A 40 -7.38 -3.16 9.63
C ARG A 40 -6.67 -2.43 8.51
N ALA A 41 -5.60 -1.71 8.87
CA ALA A 41 -4.62 -1.29 7.89
C ALA A 41 -3.19 -1.33 8.43
N ILE A 42 -2.23 -1.65 7.57
CA ILE A 42 -0.79 -1.48 7.85
C ILE A 42 -0.45 0.00 7.71
N ILE A 43 -0.10 0.63 8.82
CA ILE A 43 0.24 2.04 8.88
C ILE A 43 1.72 2.24 8.59
N MET A 44 2.02 2.94 7.49
CA MET A 44 3.39 3.24 7.08
C MET A 44 4.05 4.27 8.01
N PRO A 45 5.37 4.17 8.26
CA PRO A 45 6.03 4.86 9.37
C PRO A 45 6.80 6.13 8.98
N ASN A 46 6.72 6.56 7.72
CA ASN A 46 7.46 7.71 7.14
C ASN A 46 6.82 9.08 7.49
N LEU A 47 6.51 9.27 8.77
CA LEU A 47 6.23 10.60 9.33
C LEU A 47 7.50 11.47 9.32
N LYS A 48 7.36 12.73 9.73
CA LYS A 48 8.49 13.65 9.92
C LYS A 48 8.48 14.18 11.37
N PRO A 49 9.35 13.66 12.26
CA PRO A 49 10.34 12.58 12.05
C PRO A 49 9.70 11.20 11.87
N PRO A 50 10.42 10.22 11.28
CA PRO A 50 9.89 8.87 11.08
C PRO A 50 9.69 8.12 12.41
N VAL A 51 8.79 7.14 12.38
CA VAL A 51 8.50 6.26 13.54
C VAL A 51 9.54 5.14 13.58
N THR A 52 10.56 5.26 14.43
CA THR A 52 11.69 4.31 14.49
C THR A 52 11.75 3.49 15.78
N THR A 53 10.85 3.75 16.73
CA THR A 53 10.79 3.07 18.03
C THR A 53 9.38 2.57 18.37
N ALA A 54 9.30 1.53 19.20
CA ALA A 54 8.07 0.96 19.72
C ALA A 54 7.21 2.03 20.44
N ALA A 55 7.85 2.90 21.22
CA ALA A 55 7.17 3.97 21.93
C ALA A 55 6.50 4.98 20.97
N GLN A 56 7.20 5.37 19.89
CA GLN A 56 6.60 6.23 18.86
C GLN A 56 5.44 5.53 18.14
N ALA A 57 5.58 4.23 17.84
CA ALA A 57 4.51 3.46 17.21
C ALA A 57 3.25 3.39 18.07
N VAL A 58 3.38 3.15 19.38
CA VAL A 58 2.27 3.17 20.33
C VAL A 58 1.61 4.54 20.38
N ALA A 59 2.39 5.61 20.54
CA ALA A 59 1.85 6.97 20.60
C ALA A 59 1.13 7.36 19.31
N TYR A 60 1.65 6.95 18.14
CA TYR A 60 1.02 7.20 16.85
C TYR A 60 -0.27 6.40 16.67
N ARG A 61 -0.26 5.11 17.03
CA ARG A 61 -1.46 4.25 17.05
C ARG A 61 -2.59 4.89 17.84
N ASP A 62 -2.28 5.44 19.01
CA ASP A 62 -3.27 6.01 19.91
C ASP A 62 -3.88 7.30 19.32
N ARG A 63 -3.08 8.13 18.62
CA ARG A 63 -3.60 9.28 17.83
C ARG A 63 -4.50 8.83 16.69
N ILE A 64 -4.14 7.78 15.95
CA ILE A 64 -4.96 7.24 14.86
C ILE A 64 -6.29 6.74 15.40
N ARG A 65 -6.27 5.98 16.52
CA ARG A 65 -7.48 5.48 17.18
C ARG A 65 -8.39 6.61 17.64
N ALA A 66 -7.82 7.71 18.14
CA ALA A 66 -8.59 8.89 18.53
C ALA A 66 -9.28 9.59 17.33
N ALA A 67 -8.79 9.38 16.11
CA ALA A 67 -9.40 9.91 14.88
C ALA A 67 -10.45 8.96 14.25
N VAL A 68 -10.66 7.76 14.80
CA VAL A 68 -11.71 6.84 14.33
C VAL A 68 -13.08 7.38 14.74
N PRO A 69 -14.04 7.56 13.81
CA PRO A 69 -15.39 8.01 14.15
C PRO A 69 -16.11 7.09 15.14
N ALA A 70 -16.92 7.67 16.01
CA ALA A 70 -17.77 6.91 16.93
C ALA A 70 -18.69 5.94 16.16
N GLY A 71 -18.77 4.69 16.63
CA GLY A 71 -19.57 3.63 16.00
C GLY A 71 -18.84 2.88 14.88
N MET A 72 -17.65 3.32 14.47
CA MET A 72 -16.77 2.55 13.58
C MET A 72 -15.76 1.73 14.37
N SER A 73 -15.32 0.62 13.77
CA SER A 73 -14.23 -0.20 14.29
C SER A 73 -13.13 -0.26 13.23
N PHE A 74 -11.94 0.15 13.62
CA PHE A 74 -10.75 0.15 12.78
C PHE A 74 -9.51 -0.10 13.63
N GLU A 75 -8.69 -1.05 13.21
CA GLU A 75 -7.46 -1.42 13.90
C GLU A 75 -6.22 -1.01 13.06
N PRO A 76 -5.49 0.04 13.48
CA PRO A 76 -4.21 0.36 12.87
C PRO A 76 -3.12 -0.63 13.32
N LEU A 77 -2.55 -1.36 12.37
CA LEU A 77 -1.41 -2.25 12.55
C LEU A 77 -0.12 -1.47 12.28
N MET A 78 0.67 -1.25 13.33
CA MET A 78 1.81 -0.34 13.26
C MET A 78 3.05 -0.98 12.66
N THR A 79 3.86 -0.15 12.01
CA THR A 79 5.18 -0.52 11.50
C THR A 79 6.26 0.42 12.06
N LEU A 80 7.53 0.00 12.05
CA LEU A 80 8.66 0.91 12.23
C LEU A 80 9.39 1.18 10.92
N TYR A 81 9.94 2.38 10.82
CA TYR A 81 10.81 2.80 9.74
C TYR A 81 12.20 2.20 9.97
N LEU A 82 12.66 1.35 9.05
CA LEU A 82 14.01 0.77 9.11
C LEU A 82 15.05 1.84 8.71
N THR A 83 16.07 2.00 9.54
CA THR A 83 17.21 2.90 9.27
C THR A 83 18.51 2.11 9.36
N ASP A 84 19.61 2.68 8.84
CA ASP A 84 20.97 2.12 8.98
C ASP A 84 21.35 1.78 10.43
N ASN A 85 20.79 2.52 11.39
CA ASN A 85 21.19 2.49 12.80
C ASN A 85 20.10 1.95 13.73
N LEU A 86 18.97 1.44 13.19
CA LEU A 86 17.91 0.88 14.03
C LEU A 86 18.47 -0.38 14.71
N PRO A 87 18.58 -0.41 16.05
CA PRO A 87 19.35 -1.44 16.70
C PRO A 87 18.51 -2.72 16.90
N PRO A 88 19.12 -3.91 16.83
CA PRO A 88 18.39 -5.19 16.85
C PRO A 88 17.56 -5.42 18.12
N GLU A 89 17.95 -4.84 19.26
CA GLU A 89 17.18 -4.91 20.51
C GLU A 89 15.83 -4.17 20.45
N GLU A 90 15.67 -3.22 19.51
CA GLU A 90 14.38 -2.55 19.29
C GLU A 90 13.33 -3.53 18.77
N ILE A 91 13.73 -4.60 18.09
CA ILE A 91 12.80 -5.59 17.51
C ILE A 91 11.98 -6.30 18.59
N ALA A 92 12.58 -6.64 19.73
CA ALA A 92 11.86 -7.24 20.85
C ALA A 92 10.83 -6.27 21.43
N ARG A 93 11.23 -5.01 21.67
CA ARG A 93 10.33 -3.94 22.13
C ARG A 93 9.18 -3.68 21.16
N ALA A 94 9.48 -3.67 19.86
CA ALA A 94 8.50 -3.48 18.81
C ALA A 94 7.46 -4.60 18.82
N LYS A 95 7.91 -5.86 18.90
CA LYS A 95 7.02 -7.02 18.97
C LYS A 95 6.13 -6.98 20.21
N ASP A 96 6.69 -6.68 21.38
CA ASP A 96 5.93 -6.55 22.63
C ASP A 96 4.89 -5.42 22.56
N ALA A 97 5.18 -4.36 21.80
CA ALA A 97 4.25 -3.26 21.55
C ALA A 97 3.17 -3.57 20.49
N GLY A 98 3.22 -4.74 19.85
CA GLY A 98 2.29 -5.14 18.79
C GLY A 98 2.63 -4.59 17.40
N VAL A 99 3.87 -4.13 17.16
CA VAL A 99 4.36 -3.84 15.81
C VAL A 99 4.41 -5.13 15.02
N VAL A 100 3.89 -5.11 13.79
CA VAL A 100 3.81 -6.32 12.94
C VAL A 100 4.91 -6.38 11.87
N ALA A 101 5.51 -5.23 11.54
CA ALA A 101 6.46 -5.11 10.44
C ALA A 101 7.44 -3.94 10.61
N LEU A 102 8.55 -4.02 9.88
CA LEU A 102 9.39 -2.87 9.59
C LEU A 102 9.35 -2.56 8.10
N LYS A 103 9.31 -1.27 7.75
CA LYS A 103 9.32 -0.79 6.36
C LYS A 103 10.71 -0.28 5.98
N LEU A 104 11.26 -0.89 4.93
CA LEU A 104 12.48 -0.46 4.27
C LEU A 104 12.13 0.54 3.17
N TYR A 105 12.69 1.74 3.31
CA TYR A 105 12.81 2.73 2.25
C TYR A 105 14.28 2.90 1.90
N PRO A 106 14.69 2.68 0.63
CA PRO A 106 16.01 3.10 0.17
C PRO A 106 16.11 4.62 0.31
N ALA A 107 17.25 5.10 0.81
CA ALA A 107 17.42 6.53 1.10
C ALA A 107 17.17 7.39 -0.16
N GLY A 108 16.22 8.33 -0.06
CA GLY A 108 15.83 9.23 -1.16
C GLY A 108 14.90 8.63 -2.22
N ALA A 109 14.38 7.42 -2.03
CA ALA A 109 13.51 6.76 -3.01
C ALA A 109 12.14 7.40 -3.15
N THR A 110 11.58 7.96 -2.07
CA THR A 110 10.21 8.48 -2.03
C THR A 110 9.99 9.53 -0.92
N THR A 111 8.76 9.99 -0.73
CA THR A 111 8.35 10.97 0.29
C THR A 111 8.84 10.58 1.69
N ASN A 112 9.56 11.50 2.34
CA ASN A 112 10.16 11.38 3.68
C ASN A 112 11.14 10.19 3.84
N SER A 113 11.80 9.78 2.76
CA SER A 113 12.75 8.65 2.79
C SER A 113 14.20 9.04 3.06
N ASP A 114 14.50 10.30 3.38
CA ASP A 114 15.88 10.79 3.54
C ASP A 114 16.65 10.09 4.68
N ALA A 115 15.93 9.62 5.71
CA ALA A 115 16.49 8.83 6.81
C ALA A 115 16.53 7.31 6.51
N GLY A 116 16.29 6.94 5.25
CA GLY A 116 16.24 5.57 4.75
C GLY A 116 17.54 4.79 4.86
N VAL A 117 17.46 3.54 4.42
CA VAL A 117 18.60 2.63 4.40
C VAL A 117 19.50 3.00 3.22
N THR A 118 20.79 3.23 3.51
CA THR A 118 21.79 3.54 2.47
C THR A 118 22.42 2.28 1.88
N ASP A 119 22.54 1.24 2.69
CA ASP A 119 23.00 -0.09 2.30
C ASP A 119 22.27 -1.13 3.16
N ILE A 120 21.53 -2.04 2.52
CA ILE A 120 20.74 -3.07 3.23
C ILE A 120 21.62 -3.90 4.16
N ARG A 121 22.91 -4.11 3.84
CA ARG A 121 23.85 -4.88 4.68
C ARG A 121 24.06 -4.28 6.06
N LYS A 122 23.92 -2.95 6.23
CA LYS A 122 24.00 -2.30 7.54
C LYS A 122 22.86 -2.72 8.46
N THR A 123 21.73 -3.13 7.89
CA THR A 123 20.55 -3.55 8.64
C THR A 123 20.54 -5.03 9.01
N TYR A 124 21.53 -5.84 8.59
CA TYR A 124 21.48 -7.30 8.71
C TYR A 124 21.29 -7.81 10.14
N LYS A 125 21.93 -7.19 11.13
CA LYS A 125 21.72 -7.57 12.55
C LYS A 125 20.26 -7.41 12.96
N THR A 126 19.62 -6.35 12.47
CA THR A 126 18.22 -6.02 12.73
C THR A 126 17.29 -6.94 11.95
N LEU A 127 17.57 -7.22 10.68
CA LEU A 127 16.82 -8.18 9.87
C LEU A 127 16.89 -9.60 10.45
N GLU A 128 18.04 -10.01 10.98
CA GLU A 128 18.20 -11.29 11.66
C GLU A 128 17.33 -11.37 12.93
N ALA A 129 17.29 -10.29 13.71
CA ALA A 129 16.39 -10.19 14.86
C ALA A 129 14.92 -10.22 14.44
N MET A 130 14.54 -9.54 13.34
CA MET A 130 13.19 -9.59 12.77
C MET A 130 12.80 -11.01 12.37
N GLN A 131 13.67 -11.73 11.66
CA GLN A 131 13.43 -13.11 11.24
C GLN A 131 13.14 -14.01 12.45
N ARG A 132 13.97 -13.95 13.50
CA ARG A 132 13.75 -14.71 14.74
C ARG A 132 12.46 -14.31 15.46
N ALA A 133 12.14 -13.01 15.46
CA ALA A 133 10.94 -12.49 16.09
C ALA A 133 9.67 -12.75 15.25
N GLY A 134 9.79 -13.13 13.98
CA GLY A 134 8.67 -13.28 13.06
C GLY A 134 8.03 -11.95 12.65
N LEU A 135 8.74 -10.83 12.76
CA LEU A 135 8.30 -9.55 12.21
C LEU A 135 8.55 -9.53 10.70
N LEU A 136 7.63 -8.91 9.95
CA LEU A 136 7.72 -8.84 8.49
C LEU A 136 8.63 -7.69 8.05
N LEU A 137 9.31 -7.87 6.92
CA LEU A 137 9.98 -6.80 6.20
C LEU A 137 9.12 -6.36 5.02
N LEU A 138 8.70 -5.10 5.04
CA LEU A 138 7.98 -4.46 3.95
C LEU A 138 8.98 -3.65 3.14
N VAL A 139 8.98 -3.77 1.81
CA VAL A 139 10.04 -3.20 0.97
C VAL A 139 9.45 -2.27 -0.07
N HIS A 140 9.84 -0.99 -0.03
CA HIS A 140 9.73 -0.12 -1.19
C HIS A 140 10.88 -0.45 -2.15
N GLY A 141 10.60 -1.28 -3.15
CA GLY A 141 11.63 -1.93 -3.96
C GLY A 141 12.13 -1.12 -5.15
N GLU A 142 12.72 0.06 -4.93
CA GLU A 142 13.39 0.85 -5.98
C GLU A 142 14.82 1.21 -5.58
N VAL A 143 15.78 1.03 -6.48
CA VAL A 143 17.12 1.63 -6.29
C VAL A 143 17.07 3.14 -6.53
N THR A 144 17.98 3.90 -5.92
CA THR A 144 17.97 5.37 -5.98
C THR A 144 19.17 5.98 -6.72
N SER A 145 20.01 5.15 -7.33
CA SER A 145 21.14 5.62 -8.14
C SER A 145 20.67 6.60 -9.23
N SER A 146 21.41 7.69 -9.41
CA SER A 146 21.16 8.68 -10.46
C SER A 146 21.39 8.13 -11.87
N ASP A 147 22.17 7.06 -11.99
CA ASP A 147 22.55 6.46 -13.28
C ASP A 147 21.49 5.47 -13.80
N ILE A 148 20.44 5.21 -13.01
CA ILE A 148 19.37 4.27 -13.33
C ILE A 148 18.08 5.05 -13.60
N ASP A 149 17.53 4.84 -14.79
CA ASP A 149 16.28 5.45 -15.22
C ASP A 149 15.14 5.13 -14.24
N LEU A 150 14.30 6.14 -13.95
CA LEU A 150 13.19 6.03 -13.02
C LEU A 150 12.28 4.82 -13.31
N PHE A 151 12.08 4.47 -14.58
CA PHE A 151 11.21 3.36 -14.97
C PHE A 151 11.84 1.98 -14.76
N ASP A 152 13.16 1.90 -14.60
CA ASP A 152 13.93 0.65 -14.45
C ASP A 152 14.28 0.32 -12.99
N ARG A 153 14.14 1.29 -12.08
CA ARG A 153 14.56 1.18 -10.67
C ARG A 153 13.99 -0.02 -9.93
N GLU A 154 12.74 -0.39 -10.21
CA GLU A 154 12.10 -1.53 -9.54
C GLU A 154 12.70 -2.87 -10.00
N ALA A 155 12.90 -3.05 -11.30
CA ALA A 155 13.52 -4.27 -11.84
C ALA A 155 14.96 -4.42 -11.35
N VAL A 156 15.73 -3.33 -11.36
CA VAL A 156 17.13 -3.36 -10.87
C VAL A 156 17.19 -3.65 -9.37
N PHE A 157 16.22 -3.18 -8.57
CA PHE A 157 16.15 -3.51 -7.15
C PHE A 157 15.97 -5.02 -6.92
N ILE A 158 15.14 -5.68 -7.73
CA ILE A 158 14.94 -7.14 -7.64
C ILE A 158 16.28 -7.85 -7.78
N ASP A 159 17.01 -7.55 -8.85
CA ASP A 159 18.28 -8.20 -9.19
C ASP A 159 19.39 -7.90 -8.17
N GLN A 160 19.57 -6.62 -7.83
CA GLN A 160 20.72 -6.18 -7.04
C GLN A 160 20.51 -6.30 -5.53
N GLN A 161 19.27 -6.26 -5.06
CA GLN A 161 18.97 -6.13 -3.63
C GLN A 161 18.08 -7.28 -3.14
N LEU A 162 16.94 -7.51 -3.77
CA LEU A 162 15.92 -8.44 -3.24
C LEU A 162 16.35 -9.91 -3.36
N ILE A 163 16.91 -10.32 -4.51
CA ILE A 163 17.41 -11.69 -4.70
C ILE A 163 18.54 -12.02 -3.72
N PRO A 164 19.60 -11.20 -3.57
CA PRO A 164 20.62 -11.42 -2.55
C PRO A 164 20.06 -11.46 -1.13
N LEU A 165 19.18 -10.52 -0.79
CA LEU A 165 18.57 -10.47 0.54
C LEU A 165 17.76 -11.74 0.84
N ARG A 166 17.03 -12.26 -0.14
CA ARG A 166 16.23 -13.47 0.02
C ARG A 166 17.09 -14.71 0.26
N ARG A 167 18.23 -14.81 -0.42
CA ARG A 167 19.23 -15.88 -0.20
C ARG A 167 19.79 -15.82 1.22
N ASP A 168 20.07 -14.63 1.72
CA ASP A 168 20.74 -14.45 3.00
C ASP A 168 19.76 -14.60 4.20
N PHE A 169 18.45 -14.37 3.98
CA PHE A 169 17.39 -14.49 5.00
C PHE A 169 16.21 -15.36 4.53
N PRO A 170 16.37 -16.67 4.27
CA PRO A 170 15.36 -17.49 3.59
C PRO A 170 14.00 -17.57 4.30
N GLU A 171 13.94 -17.33 5.62
CA GLU A 171 12.73 -17.43 6.44
C GLU A 171 12.12 -16.07 6.83
N LEU A 172 12.80 -14.95 6.54
CA LEU A 172 12.26 -13.63 6.80
C LEU A 172 11.09 -13.38 5.85
N LYS A 173 9.86 -13.23 6.36
CA LYS A 173 8.72 -12.85 5.51
C LYS A 173 8.94 -11.46 4.92
N ILE A 174 8.90 -11.37 3.58
CA ILE A 174 9.06 -10.13 2.84
C ILE A 174 7.77 -9.83 2.04
N VAL A 175 7.29 -8.60 2.15
CA VAL A 175 6.29 -8.05 1.22
C VAL A 175 7.01 -7.05 0.31
N MET A 176 7.04 -7.35 -0.98
CA MET A 176 7.42 -6.36 -1.99
C MET A 176 6.22 -5.44 -2.20
N GLU A 177 6.29 -4.24 -1.64
CA GLU A 177 5.15 -3.34 -1.63
C GLU A 177 4.86 -2.79 -3.02
N HIS A 178 3.58 -2.46 -3.28
CA HIS A 178 3.07 -1.68 -4.40
C HIS A 178 3.81 -1.96 -5.73
N ILE A 179 3.91 -3.23 -6.13
CA ILE A 179 4.66 -3.64 -7.33
C ILE A 179 4.08 -2.97 -8.58
N THR A 180 4.96 -2.55 -9.50
CA THR A 180 4.54 -1.76 -10.68
C THR A 180 5.00 -2.35 -12.00
N THR A 181 5.85 -3.38 -11.97
CA THR A 181 6.48 -3.98 -13.14
C THR A 181 6.03 -5.42 -13.38
N LYS A 182 6.31 -5.91 -14.59
CA LYS A 182 6.01 -7.30 -14.97
C LYS A 182 7.01 -8.22 -14.28
N GLU A 183 8.24 -7.75 -14.18
CA GLU A 183 9.39 -8.36 -13.54
C GLU A 183 9.08 -8.65 -12.07
N ALA A 184 8.53 -7.67 -11.32
CA ALA A 184 8.10 -7.87 -9.94
C ALA A 184 6.94 -8.87 -9.82
N ALA A 185 5.94 -8.78 -10.69
CA ALA A 185 4.83 -9.73 -10.71
C ALA A 185 5.29 -11.17 -10.98
N GLN A 186 6.23 -11.36 -11.91
CA GLN A 186 6.84 -12.66 -12.21
C GLN A 186 7.67 -13.18 -11.04
N TYR A 187 8.58 -12.35 -10.51
CA TYR A 187 9.44 -12.70 -9.39
C TYR A 187 8.63 -13.18 -8.18
N VAL A 188 7.60 -12.42 -7.78
CA VAL A 188 6.74 -12.79 -6.64
C VAL A 188 5.89 -14.02 -6.95
N GLY A 189 5.37 -14.14 -8.19
CA GLY A 189 4.57 -15.29 -8.61
C GLY A 189 5.34 -16.62 -8.55
N GLU A 190 6.64 -16.59 -8.80
CA GLU A 190 7.55 -17.73 -8.77
C GLU A 190 8.21 -17.95 -7.39
N ALA A 191 8.04 -17.02 -6.44
CA ALA A 191 8.70 -17.07 -5.14
C ALA A 191 8.10 -18.12 -4.17
N GLY A 192 8.85 -18.43 -3.11
CA GLY A 192 8.40 -19.31 -2.02
C GLY A 192 7.39 -18.65 -1.07
N ALA A 193 6.99 -19.38 -0.02
CA ALA A 193 5.95 -18.96 0.94
C ALA A 193 6.29 -17.72 1.79
N PHE A 194 7.54 -17.26 1.77
CA PHE A 194 8.03 -16.11 2.54
C PHE A 194 8.10 -14.82 1.73
N THR A 195 7.55 -14.79 0.51
CA THR A 195 7.54 -13.60 -0.35
C THR A 195 6.14 -13.38 -0.91
N ALA A 196 5.64 -12.17 -0.73
CA ALA A 196 4.36 -11.71 -1.25
C ALA A 196 4.48 -10.28 -1.79
N ALA A 197 3.42 -9.76 -2.38
CA ALA A 197 3.35 -8.38 -2.82
C ALA A 197 1.96 -7.76 -2.63
N THR A 198 1.98 -6.45 -2.39
CA THR A 198 0.78 -5.62 -2.47
C THR A 198 0.64 -5.00 -3.85
N LEU A 199 -0.60 -4.85 -4.32
CA LEU A 199 -0.92 -4.09 -5.53
C LEU A 199 -1.90 -2.99 -5.20
N THR A 200 -1.69 -1.81 -5.79
CA THR A 200 -2.45 -0.60 -5.47
C THR A 200 -3.70 -0.44 -6.32
N ALA A 201 -4.66 0.35 -5.82
CA ALA A 201 -5.88 0.69 -6.53
C ALA A 201 -5.63 1.55 -7.78
N HIS A 202 -4.45 2.15 -7.92
CA HIS A 202 -4.09 3.04 -9.02
C HIS A 202 -3.15 2.39 -10.05
N HIS A 203 -2.31 1.42 -9.67
CA HIS A 203 -1.46 0.69 -10.61
C HIS A 203 -2.22 -0.36 -11.43
N LEU A 204 -3.39 -0.80 -10.97
CA LEU A 204 -4.24 -1.75 -11.72
C LEU A 204 -4.99 -1.10 -12.89
N PRO A 205 -5.71 0.02 -12.72
CA PRO A 205 -6.44 0.66 -13.83
C PRO A 205 -5.57 1.56 -14.71
N TYR A 206 -4.42 2.06 -14.22
CA TYR A 206 -3.64 3.06 -14.95
C TYR A 206 -2.24 2.59 -15.35
N ASN A 207 -1.84 3.01 -16.55
CA ASN A 207 -0.45 3.02 -16.99
C ASN A 207 0.04 4.47 -17.09
N ARG A 208 1.32 4.66 -17.38
CA ARG A 208 1.98 5.97 -17.39
C ARG A 208 1.36 7.02 -18.31
N ASN A 209 0.58 6.63 -19.33
CA ASN A 209 -0.13 7.59 -20.16
C ASN A 209 -1.08 8.45 -19.31
N ALA A 210 -1.62 7.92 -18.21
CA ALA A 210 -2.49 8.67 -17.31
C ALA A 210 -1.80 9.92 -16.72
N ILE A 211 -0.47 9.91 -16.57
CA ILE A 211 0.31 11.07 -16.11
C ILE A 211 0.35 12.18 -17.18
N PHE A 212 0.28 11.83 -18.46
CA PHE A 212 0.53 12.75 -19.58
C PHE A 212 -0.68 13.02 -20.47
N THR A 213 -1.83 12.38 -20.20
CA THR A 213 -3.02 12.50 -21.03
C THR A 213 -3.61 13.91 -20.92
N GLY A 214 -3.62 14.63 -22.04
CA GLY A 214 -4.12 16.01 -22.10
C GLY A 214 -3.22 17.05 -21.39
N GLY A 215 -2.03 16.65 -20.96
CA GLY A 215 -1.12 17.46 -20.14
C GLY A 215 -0.56 16.68 -18.96
N ILE A 216 0.30 17.31 -18.16
CA ILE A 216 0.85 16.68 -16.94
C ILE A 216 -0.24 16.68 -15.86
N ARG A 217 -0.61 15.49 -15.38
CA ARG A 217 -1.58 15.26 -14.30
C ARG A 217 -0.84 14.84 -13.02
N PRO A 218 -0.42 15.77 -12.15
CA PRO A 218 0.42 15.45 -10.99
C PRO A 218 -0.26 14.55 -9.95
N HIS A 219 -1.59 14.52 -9.91
CA HIS A 219 -2.35 13.64 -9.00
C HIS A 219 -2.24 12.14 -9.35
N TYR A 220 -1.73 11.81 -10.54
CA TYR A 220 -1.39 10.44 -10.96
C TYR A 220 0.09 10.09 -10.72
N TYR A 221 0.90 11.08 -10.33
CA TYR A 221 2.31 10.86 -10.02
C TYR A 221 2.47 10.28 -8.60
N CYS A 222 3.04 9.08 -8.53
CA CYS A 222 3.36 8.33 -7.33
C CYS A 222 4.69 7.58 -7.54
N LEU A 223 5.18 6.92 -6.47
CA LEU A 223 6.41 6.13 -6.50
C LEU A 223 6.14 4.75 -5.88
N PRO A 224 6.49 3.64 -6.56
CA PRO A 224 7.11 3.58 -7.88
C PRO A 224 6.20 4.15 -8.97
N VAL A 225 6.78 4.77 -10.00
CA VAL A 225 5.99 5.49 -11.01
C VAL A 225 5.11 4.55 -11.83
N LEU A 226 3.92 4.99 -12.26
CA LEU A 226 3.12 4.27 -13.27
C LEU A 226 4.01 3.85 -14.44
N LYS A 227 3.92 2.58 -14.87
CA LYS A 227 4.75 2.00 -15.92
C LYS A 227 3.99 1.85 -17.26
N ARG A 228 4.61 1.26 -18.27
CA ARG A 228 3.96 0.97 -19.57
C ARG A 228 2.79 -0.02 -19.43
N GLU A 229 1.91 -0.04 -20.42
CA GLU A 229 0.71 -0.90 -20.43
C GLU A 229 1.01 -2.39 -20.23
N THR A 230 2.14 -2.89 -20.76
CA THR A 230 2.58 -4.27 -20.57
C THR A 230 2.77 -4.63 -19.10
N HIS A 231 3.25 -3.68 -18.29
CA HIS A 231 3.39 -3.89 -16.85
C HIS A 231 2.04 -3.85 -16.16
N ARG A 232 1.19 -2.85 -16.47
CA ARG A 232 -0.18 -2.77 -15.92
C ARG A 232 -0.98 -4.07 -16.16
N GLN A 233 -0.88 -4.64 -17.37
CA GLN A 233 -1.52 -5.92 -17.70
C GLN A 233 -0.99 -7.07 -16.84
N ALA A 234 0.32 -7.13 -16.59
CA ALA A 234 0.91 -8.13 -15.71
C ALA A 234 0.44 -7.97 -14.25
N LEU A 235 0.29 -6.73 -13.77
CA LEU A 235 -0.25 -6.43 -12.44
C LEU A 235 -1.71 -6.88 -12.31
N VAL A 236 -2.54 -6.59 -13.31
CA VAL A 236 -3.94 -7.08 -13.33
C VAL A 236 -3.97 -8.60 -13.34
N ALA A 237 -3.16 -9.26 -14.17
CA ALA A 237 -3.09 -10.72 -14.19
C ALA A 237 -2.63 -11.30 -12.84
N ALA A 238 -1.70 -10.65 -12.15
CA ALA A 238 -1.25 -11.06 -10.82
C ALA A 238 -2.36 -10.90 -9.77
N ALA A 239 -2.99 -9.73 -9.69
CA ALA A 239 -4.06 -9.45 -8.73
C ALA A 239 -5.28 -10.37 -8.92
N THR A 240 -5.62 -10.71 -10.16
CA THR A 240 -6.78 -11.56 -10.50
C THR A 240 -6.44 -13.05 -10.66
N SER A 241 -5.20 -13.45 -10.37
CA SER A 241 -4.78 -14.86 -10.51
C SER A 241 -5.42 -15.81 -9.49
N GLY A 242 -5.88 -15.28 -8.34
CA GLY A 242 -6.27 -16.08 -7.18
C GLY A 242 -5.09 -16.64 -6.37
N SER A 243 -3.85 -16.26 -6.69
CA SER A 243 -2.65 -16.58 -5.91
C SER A 243 -2.69 -15.89 -4.53
N ASP A 244 -2.33 -16.63 -3.49
CA ASP A 244 -2.26 -16.15 -2.10
C ASP A 244 -1.09 -15.19 -1.82
N ARG A 245 -0.19 -15.03 -2.80
CA ARG A 245 0.97 -14.11 -2.71
C ARG A 245 0.65 -12.67 -3.06
N PHE A 246 -0.52 -12.39 -3.62
CA PHE A 246 -0.92 -11.05 -4.04
C PHE A 246 -2.14 -10.60 -3.25
N PHE A 247 -2.04 -9.44 -2.62
CA PHE A 247 -3.12 -8.88 -1.80
C PHE A 247 -3.19 -7.35 -1.85
N LEU A 248 -4.30 -6.83 -1.36
CA LEU A 248 -4.64 -5.41 -1.37
C LEU A 248 -3.66 -4.58 -0.54
N GLY A 249 -3.04 -3.57 -1.14
CA GLY A 249 -2.36 -2.51 -0.39
C GLY A 249 -2.47 -1.22 -1.17
N THR A 250 -3.23 -0.25 -0.66
CA THR A 250 -3.65 0.89 -1.48
C THR A 250 -2.51 1.83 -1.83
N ASP A 251 -1.50 1.90 -0.97
CA ASP A 251 -0.52 2.99 -0.92
C ASP A 251 -1.22 4.35 -1.03
N SER A 252 -2.39 4.48 -0.39
CA SER A 252 -3.11 5.76 -0.37
C SER A 252 -2.25 6.76 0.39
N ALA A 253 -1.73 7.74 -0.35
CA ALA A 253 -0.70 8.66 0.07
C ALA A 253 -1.17 10.11 -0.13
N PRO A 254 -1.97 10.66 0.81
CA PRO A 254 -2.53 11.99 0.67
C PRO A 254 -1.46 13.08 0.78
N HIS A 255 -1.61 14.11 -0.04
CA HIS A 255 -0.84 15.34 0.01
C HIS A 255 -1.78 16.53 -0.20
N PRO A 256 -1.54 17.68 0.46
CA PRO A 256 -2.20 18.93 0.12
C PRO A 256 -2.09 19.23 -1.37
N ALA A 257 -3.17 19.70 -2.00
CA ALA A 257 -3.24 19.92 -3.44
C ALA A 257 -2.13 20.86 -3.95
N HIS A 258 -1.81 21.92 -3.19
CA HIS A 258 -0.75 22.86 -3.53
C HIS A 258 0.66 22.23 -3.54
N LEU A 259 0.89 21.11 -2.83
CA LEU A 259 2.16 20.36 -2.89
C LEU A 259 2.21 19.36 -4.05
N LYS A 260 1.06 18.99 -4.61
CA LYS A 260 0.96 18.20 -5.85
C LYS A 260 1.09 19.10 -7.08
N GLU A 261 0.42 20.25 -7.05
CA GLU A 261 0.36 21.26 -8.11
C GLU A 261 1.52 22.27 -7.97
N HIS A 262 2.73 21.74 -7.94
CA HIS A 262 3.95 22.49 -7.66
C HIS A 262 5.02 22.25 -8.74
N ALA A 263 6.02 23.13 -8.83
CA ALA A 263 7.17 22.96 -9.73
C ALA A 263 7.95 21.65 -9.46
N THR A 264 7.85 21.14 -8.23
CA THR A 264 8.32 19.81 -7.82
C THR A 264 7.21 19.17 -6.99
N GLY A 265 6.27 18.51 -7.68
CA GLY A 265 5.09 17.91 -7.06
C GLY A 265 5.43 16.67 -6.25
N CYS A 266 4.82 16.51 -5.07
CA CYS A 266 4.98 15.33 -4.25
C CYS A 266 4.45 14.05 -4.94
N ALA A 267 5.12 12.92 -4.71
CA ALA A 267 4.65 11.61 -5.16
C ALA A 267 3.60 11.04 -4.18
N GLY A 268 2.46 10.59 -4.72
CA GLY A 268 1.42 9.92 -3.95
C GLY A 268 0.03 10.11 -4.56
N CYS A 269 -0.78 9.05 -4.57
CA CYS A 269 -2.18 9.09 -5.00
C CYS A 269 -3.09 8.93 -3.78
N TYR A 270 -4.14 9.75 -3.66
CA TYR A 270 -5.11 9.57 -2.59
C TYR A 270 -6.31 8.73 -3.05
N THR A 271 -6.37 7.48 -2.58
CA THR A 271 -7.37 6.48 -3.01
C THR A 271 -8.24 5.97 -1.86
N ALA A 272 -7.87 6.21 -0.60
CA ALA A 272 -8.58 5.67 0.57
C ALA A 272 -10.07 6.05 0.66
N HIS A 273 -10.55 7.07 -0.06
CA HIS A 273 -11.96 7.47 -0.04
C HIS A 273 -12.91 6.50 -0.78
N ALA A 274 -12.40 5.68 -1.71
CA ALA A 274 -13.19 4.77 -2.54
C ALA A 274 -12.34 3.59 -3.04
N ALA A 275 -11.45 3.08 -2.18
CA ALA A 275 -10.43 2.12 -2.57
C ALA A 275 -11.03 0.78 -2.99
N ILE A 276 -11.99 0.25 -2.22
CA ILE A 276 -12.60 -1.05 -2.53
C ILE A 276 -13.45 -0.99 -3.81
N GLU A 277 -14.08 0.15 -4.10
CA GLU A 277 -14.77 0.43 -5.37
C GLU A 277 -13.81 0.44 -6.56
N MET A 278 -12.63 1.05 -6.43
CA MET A 278 -11.61 1.06 -7.48
C MET A 278 -11.06 -0.35 -7.77
N TYR A 279 -10.86 -1.18 -6.75
CA TYR A 279 -10.50 -2.59 -6.97
C TYR A 279 -11.63 -3.38 -7.62
N ALA A 280 -12.89 -3.15 -7.22
CA ALA A 280 -14.03 -3.79 -7.85
C ALA A 280 -14.11 -3.45 -9.35
N GLU A 281 -13.92 -2.18 -9.73
CA GLU A 281 -13.81 -1.76 -11.13
C GLU A 281 -12.68 -2.49 -11.86
N ALA A 282 -11.48 -2.56 -11.27
CA ALA A 282 -10.34 -3.23 -11.89
C ALA A 282 -10.59 -4.73 -12.13
N PHE A 283 -11.13 -5.45 -11.13
CA PHE A 283 -11.42 -6.89 -11.23
C PHE A 283 -12.59 -7.18 -12.18
N ASP A 284 -13.63 -6.34 -12.16
CA ASP A 284 -14.79 -6.44 -13.05
C ASP A 284 -14.44 -6.18 -14.52
N SER A 285 -13.52 -5.25 -14.78
CA SER A 285 -13.06 -4.93 -16.15
C SER A 285 -12.45 -6.11 -16.90
N VAL A 286 -12.01 -7.15 -16.17
CA VAL A 286 -11.45 -8.40 -16.73
C VAL A 286 -12.28 -9.63 -16.35
N GLY A 287 -13.51 -9.43 -15.84
CA GLY A 287 -14.43 -10.52 -15.53
C GLY A 287 -13.99 -11.42 -14.37
N ALA A 288 -13.22 -10.90 -13.41
CA ALA A 288 -12.61 -11.67 -12.33
C ALA A 288 -13.10 -11.25 -10.92
N LEU A 289 -14.31 -10.72 -10.80
CA LEU A 289 -14.89 -10.29 -9.52
C LEU A 289 -14.92 -11.39 -8.45
N ASP A 290 -15.03 -12.66 -8.86
CA ASP A 290 -14.98 -13.83 -7.97
C ASP A 290 -13.63 -13.95 -7.21
N LYS A 291 -12.57 -13.28 -7.70
CA LYS A 291 -11.25 -13.26 -7.07
C LYS A 291 -11.05 -12.12 -6.09
N LEU A 292 -11.94 -11.12 -6.07
CA LEU A 292 -11.74 -9.91 -5.27
C LEU A 292 -11.70 -10.21 -3.77
N GLU A 293 -12.56 -11.11 -3.26
CA GLU A 293 -12.59 -11.44 -1.83
C GLU A 293 -11.27 -12.06 -1.34
N GLY A 294 -10.68 -12.96 -2.14
CA GLY A 294 -9.39 -13.56 -1.83
C GLY A 294 -8.31 -12.50 -1.68
N PHE A 295 -8.18 -11.66 -2.69
CA PHE A 295 -7.22 -10.56 -2.77
C PHE A 295 -7.39 -9.51 -1.66
N ALA A 296 -8.63 -9.11 -1.37
CA ALA A 296 -8.94 -8.02 -0.46
C ALA A 296 -9.02 -8.44 1.01
N SER A 297 -9.36 -9.71 1.29
CA SER A 297 -9.80 -10.12 2.64
C SER A 297 -9.15 -11.40 3.15
N PHE A 298 -8.53 -12.24 2.31
CA PHE A 298 -8.01 -13.56 2.73
C PHE A 298 -6.49 -13.67 2.68
N HIS A 299 -5.87 -13.23 1.60
CA HIS A 299 -4.45 -13.48 1.32
C HIS A 299 -3.52 -12.70 2.27
N GLY A 300 -3.79 -11.40 2.46
CA GLY A 300 -3.05 -10.56 3.40
C GLY A 300 -3.09 -11.08 4.84
N PRO A 301 -4.26 -11.32 5.48
CA PRO A 301 -4.28 -11.82 6.85
C PRO A 301 -3.60 -13.20 6.97
N ALA A 302 -3.72 -14.07 5.97
CA ALA A 302 -3.00 -15.34 5.95
C ALA A 302 -1.46 -15.14 5.93
N PHE A 303 -0.93 -14.25 5.09
CA PHE A 303 0.50 -13.96 5.02
C PHE A 303 1.03 -13.33 6.33
N TYR A 304 0.26 -12.41 6.91
CA TYR A 304 0.59 -11.75 8.18
C TYR A 304 0.34 -12.64 9.42
N GLY A 305 -0.28 -13.82 9.28
CA GLY A 305 -0.59 -14.70 10.40
C GLY A 305 -1.71 -14.17 11.30
N LEU A 306 -2.64 -13.40 10.73
CA LEU A 306 -3.78 -12.79 11.41
C LEU A 306 -5.10 -13.49 11.02
N PRO A 307 -6.12 -13.49 11.89
CA PRO A 307 -7.43 -14.02 11.53
C PRO A 307 -8.10 -13.16 10.45
N ARG A 308 -8.99 -13.76 9.66
CA ARG A 308 -9.87 -13.01 8.76
C ARG A 308 -10.90 -12.21 9.58
N ASN A 309 -11.37 -11.10 9.02
CA ASN A 309 -12.47 -10.36 9.60
C ASN A 309 -13.76 -11.22 9.59
N SER A 310 -14.64 -11.01 10.57
CA SER A 310 -15.93 -11.71 10.67
C SER A 310 -17.10 -10.93 10.07
N GLY A 311 -16.93 -9.62 9.85
CA GLY A 311 -17.92 -8.76 9.20
C GLY A 311 -17.83 -8.81 7.68
N THR A 312 -18.77 -8.16 7.01
CA THR A 312 -18.82 -8.05 5.55
C THR A 312 -18.96 -6.59 5.12
N VAL A 313 -18.64 -6.33 3.85
CA VAL A 313 -19.00 -5.10 3.13
C VAL A 313 -19.76 -5.49 1.87
N THR A 314 -20.66 -4.62 1.40
CA THR A 314 -21.46 -4.88 0.21
C THR A 314 -21.27 -3.75 -0.80
N LEU A 315 -20.81 -4.11 -1.99
CA LEU A 315 -20.71 -3.24 -3.14
C LEU A 315 -21.91 -3.45 -4.04
N LYS A 316 -22.46 -2.35 -4.58
CA LYS A 316 -23.49 -2.38 -5.61
C LYS A 316 -22.93 -1.80 -6.89
N ARG A 317 -23.28 -2.39 -8.02
CA ARG A 317 -22.98 -1.89 -9.36
C ARG A 317 -23.87 -0.68 -9.65
N GLU A 318 -23.51 0.44 -9.06
CA GLU A 318 -24.23 1.70 -9.12
C GLU A 318 -23.22 2.82 -9.37
N SER A 319 -23.39 3.50 -10.51
CA SER A 319 -22.52 4.62 -10.87
C SER A 319 -22.71 5.77 -9.88
N TRP A 320 -21.61 6.29 -9.35
CA TRP A 320 -21.61 7.50 -8.52
C TRP A 320 -20.37 8.33 -8.81
N THR A 321 -20.46 9.64 -8.60
CA THR A 321 -19.35 10.57 -8.85
C THR A 321 -18.64 10.88 -7.54
N THR A 322 -17.32 10.72 -7.50
CA THR A 322 -16.55 11.05 -6.31
C THR A 322 -16.43 12.57 -6.13
N PRO A 323 -16.33 13.08 -4.88
CA PRO A 323 -16.05 14.49 -4.64
C PRO A 323 -14.75 14.96 -5.32
N GLU A 324 -14.74 16.16 -5.88
CA GLU A 324 -13.55 16.75 -6.52
C GLU A 324 -12.42 17.03 -5.51
N SER A 325 -12.78 17.30 -4.26
CA SER A 325 -11.84 17.54 -3.17
C SER A 325 -12.44 17.18 -1.81
N PHE A 326 -11.56 17.03 -0.84
CA PHE A 326 -11.86 16.91 0.59
C PHE A 326 -11.09 17.96 1.38
N ARG A 327 -11.62 18.38 2.52
CA ARG A 327 -10.84 19.18 3.49
C ARG A 327 -9.68 18.35 4.02
N PHE A 328 -8.51 18.96 4.17
CA PHE A 328 -7.30 18.32 4.67
C PHE A 328 -6.51 19.30 5.55
N GLY A 329 -6.97 19.45 6.80
CA GLY A 329 -6.59 20.55 7.68
C GLY A 329 -7.03 21.90 7.08
N GLU A 330 -6.06 22.78 6.87
CA GLU A 330 -6.25 24.11 6.25
C GLU A 330 -6.04 24.11 4.72
N ALA A 331 -5.79 22.93 4.13
CA ALA A 331 -5.61 22.77 2.69
C ALA A 331 -6.69 21.85 2.08
N ASP A 332 -6.72 21.79 0.76
CA ASP A 332 -7.53 20.83 0.02
C ASP A 332 -6.74 19.56 -0.28
N LEU A 333 -7.44 18.42 -0.28
CA LEU A 333 -6.95 17.13 -0.77
C LEU A 333 -7.76 16.73 -1.99
N LYS A 334 -7.10 16.58 -3.14
CA LYS A 334 -7.73 16.10 -4.38
C LYS A 334 -7.55 14.58 -4.48
N PRO A 335 -8.64 13.78 -4.41
CA PRO A 335 -8.54 12.34 -4.59
C PRO A 335 -8.19 11.97 -6.02
N LEU A 336 -7.56 10.80 -6.19
CA LEU A 336 -7.57 10.14 -7.49
C LEU A 336 -9.03 9.86 -7.86
N ARG A 337 -9.42 10.10 -9.11
CA ARG A 337 -10.82 10.05 -9.58
C ARG A 337 -11.75 11.16 -9.09
N GLY A 338 -11.24 12.22 -8.45
CA GLY A 338 -12.06 13.37 -8.05
C GLY A 338 -12.89 13.94 -9.19
N GLY A 339 -14.22 14.00 -9.02
CA GLY A 339 -15.17 14.45 -10.05
C GLY A 339 -15.46 13.43 -11.16
N GLU A 340 -14.80 12.28 -11.17
CA GLU A 340 -15.03 11.20 -12.12
C GLU A 340 -16.02 10.16 -11.56
N ALA A 341 -16.74 9.46 -12.44
CA ALA A 341 -17.68 8.42 -12.06
C ALA A 341 -16.97 7.10 -11.75
N LEU A 342 -17.36 6.41 -10.67
CA LEU A 342 -17.01 5.03 -10.35
C LEU A 342 -18.21 4.12 -10.58
N PRO A 343 -18.05 2.93 -11.21
CA PRO A 343 -19.16 2.05 -11.56
C PRO A 343 -19.67 1.19 -10.38
N TRP A 344 -18.94 1.19 -9.27
CA TRP A 344 -19.27 0.45 -8.05
C TRP A 344 -19.36 1.42 -6.87
N ARG A 345 -20.30 1.15 -5.96
CA ARG A 345 -20.53 1.95 -4.76
C ARG A 345 -20.65 1.07 -3.52
N LEU A 346 -19.83 1.34 -2.49
CA LEU A 346 -20.00 0.72 -1.18
C LEU A 346 -21.35 1.14 -0.58
N GLN A 347 -22.10 0.17 -0.08
CA GLN A 347 -23.35 0.41 0.62
C GLN A 347 -23.05 0.73 2.10
N ALA A 348 -23.78 1.71 2.64
CA ALA A 348 -23.62 2.21 4.01
C ALA A 348 -24.06 1.20 5.08
#